data_AF-A2G693-F1
#
_entry.id   AF-A2G693-F1
#
_cell.length_a   1.000
_cell.length_b   1.000
_cell.length_c   1.000
_cell.angle_alpha   90.00
_cell.angle_beta   90.00
_cell.angle_gamma   90.00
#
_symmetry.space_group_name_H-M   'P 1'
#
loop_
_entity.id
_entity.type
_entity.pdbx_description
1 polymer ?
#
loop_
_entity_poly.entity_id
_entity_poly.type
_entity_poly.pdbx_seq_one_letter_code
_entity_poly.pdbx_strand_id
1 'polypeptide(L)'
;MLFSLPFIRFATADATIDGCDEFEFLGEQTNSKKYEIPVNGTVCLEGPYLIAGLSNYTVAAKFSTDQKSYRDVINYDNPFIINLKVNFAQLQAQDPLNPLTKVECKDKTQTCKIQIVPLIPNLEAKGPDTFDGIPANMNYISSSVFSTKKAFTMELPAKLKVDAELQGDDQPPKSITCNGNVKALYMMGNSLKKVTYTISDAQYSFPIIADSNEAQASPVNAKSVFFISTPISIANYMEKKMNHTARKLQKPMTVEIDSTITVTVQPAAESSADGEDQESYFKENKEYDLTGKGTGAQTEEQAANNEAIDLDADPNAPKEESKQKEGSGGLSGGAISGIVIAVIAVIVIIVILVWCFVCRGNGAKGKVTFSGKNEDSGSGVNV
;
A
#
# COMPACT_ATOMS: atom_id res chain seq x y z
N MET A 1 -16.75 -28.98 -7.00
CA MET A 1 -15.36 -28.70 -6.58
C MET A 1 -14.47 -28.96 -7.79
N LEU A 2 -14.15 -27.92 -8.57
CA LEU A 2 -13.04 -27.99 -9.53
C LEU A 2 -11.76 -27.80 -8.72
N PHE A 3 -10.91 -28.83 -8.68
CA PHE A 3 -9.56 -28.68 -8.17
C PHE A 3 -8.79 -27.78 -9.15
N SER A 4 -8.47 -26.56 -8.72
CA SER A 4 -7.50 -25.72 -9.43
C SER A 4 -6.15 -26.39 -9.28
N LEU A 5 -5.72 -27.13 -10.30
CA LEU A 5 -4.34 -27.59 -10.39
C LEU A 5 -3.43 -26.34 -10.45
N PRO A 6 -2.31 -26.31 -9.72
CA PRO A 6 -1.32 -25.25 -9.92
C PRO A 6 -0.86 -25.34 -11.38
N PHE A 7 -1.17 -24.31 -12.17
CA PHE A 7 -0.68 -24.19 -13.53
C PHE A 7 0.83 -23.92 -13.45
N ILE A 8 1.63 -24.97 -13.54
CA ILE A 8 3.07 -24.85 -13.76
C ILE A 8 3.25 -24.38 -15.20
N ARG A 9 3.56 -23.09 -15.40
CA ARG A 9 3.93 -22.54 -16.70
C ARG A 9 5.44 -22.69 -16.85
N PHE A 10 5.87 -23.36 -17.91
CA PHE A 10 7.28 -23.38 -18.27
C PHE A 10 7.65 -22.06 -18.92
N ALA A 11 8.64 -21.38 -18.35
CA ALA A 11 9.19 -20.14 -18.90
C ALA A 11 9.80 -20.41 -20.29
N THR A 12 9.59 -19.48 -21.24
CA THR A 12 10.37 -19.46 -22.48
C THR A 12 11.86 -19.24 -22.14
N ALA A 13 12.79 -19.66 -23.00
CA ALA A 13 14.23 -19.61 -22.70
C ALA A 13 14.73 -18.20 -22.28
N ASP A 14 14.09 -17.14 -22.78
CA ASP A 14 14.42 -15.75 -22.46
C ASP A 14 13.89 -15.28 -21.07
N ALA A 15 12.99 -16.06 -20.48
CA ALA A 15 12.31 -15.80 -19.21
C ALA A 15 12.94 -16.55 -18.02
N THR A 16 14.23 -16.92 -18.11
CA THR A 16 14.94 -17.55 -16.99
C THR A 16 15.83 -16.55 -16.24
N ILE A 17 15.99 -16.74 -14.94
CA ILE A 17 17.03 -16.08 -14.12
C ILE A 17 17.94 -17.20 -13.63
N ASP A 18 19.26 -17.00 -13.67
CA ASP A 18 20.21 -18.05 -13.26
C ASP A 18 19.90 -18.56 -11.83
N GLY A 19 19.72 -19.87 -11.70
CA GLY A 19 19.26 -20.54 -10.47
C GLY A 19 17.75 -20.53 -10.22
N CYS A 20 16.93 -20.12 -11.20
CA CYS A 20 15.46 -20.19 -11.16
C CYS A 20 14.91 -20.88 -12.43
N ASP A 21 14.58 -22.16 -12.30
CA ASP A 21 13.91 -22.93 -13.35
C ASP A 21 12.37 -22.91 -13.21
N GLU A 22 11.88 -22.69 -11.99
CA GLU A 22 10.46 -22.62 -11.65
C GLU A 22 10.19 -21.33 -10.85
N PHE A 23 9.12 -20.63 -11.21
CA PHE A 23 8.68 -19.42 -10.51
C PHE A 23 7.36 -19.67 -9.80
N GLU A 24 7.29 -19.23 -8.54
CA GLU A 24 6.03 -19.21 -7.82
C GLU A 24 5.21 -17.99 -8.25
N PHE A 25 4.08 -18.25 -8.92
CA PHE A 25 3.18 -17.19 -9.36
C PHE A 25 2.44 -16.53 -8.18
N LEU A 26 2.66 -15.23 -8.02
CA LEU A 26 2.00 -14.34 -7.06
C LEU A 26 0.72 -13.77 -7.68
N GLY A 27 -0.29 -14.62 -7.84
CA GLY A 27 -1.59 -14.19 -8.36
C GLY A 27 -2.33 -13.23 -7.44
N GLU A 28 -3.30 -12.50 -8.01
CA GLU A 28 -4.12 -11.46 -7.35
C GLU A 28 -4.88 -11.90 -6.08
N GLN A 29 -4.93 -13.21 -5.80
CA GLN A 29 -5.60 -13.79 -4.63
C GLN A 29 -4.65 -14.54 -3.69
N THR A 30 -3.34 -14.40 -3.89
CA THR A 30 -2.37 -15.03 -3.01
C THR A 30 -2.19 -14.19 -1.74
N ASN A 31 -2.11 -14.88 -0.60
CA ASN A 31 -1.95 -14.22 0.69
C ASN A 31 -0.53 -13.66 0.82
N SER A 32 -0.33 -12.79 1.81
CA SER A 32 0.99 -12.62 2.41
C SER A 32 1.64 -13.99 2.66
N LYS A 33 2.92 -14.12 2.32
CA LYS A 33 3.71 -15.34 2.56
C LYS A 33 5.02 -14.98 3.23
N LYS A 34 5.32 -15.69 4.32
CA LYS A 34 6.63 -15.65 4.97
C LYS A 34 7.50 -16.75 4.35
N TYR A 35 8.74 -16.42 4.03
CA TYR A 35 9.74 -17.36 3.55
C TYR A 35 10.92 -17.36 4.51
N GLU A 36 11.40 -18.56 4.82
CA GLU A 36 12.67 -18.78 5.49
C GLU A 36 13.65 -19.34 4.46
N ILE A 37 14.45 -18.46 3.88
CA ILE A 37 15.39 -18.82 2.81
C ILE A 37 16.64 -19.41 3.49
N PRO A 38 16.96 -20.70 3.25
CA PRO A 38 18.11 -21.33 3.88
C PRO A 38 19.43 -20.73 3.38
N VAL A 39 20.52 -21.08 4.05
CA VAL A 39 21.90 -20.77 3.62
C VAL A 39 22.12 -21.18 2.16
N ASN A 40 22.57 -20.25 1.31
CA ASN A 40 22.69 -20.41 -0.15
C ASN A 40 21.37 -20.74 -0.89
N GLY A 41 20.22 -20.63 -0.22
CA GLY A 41 18.91 -20.82 -0.81
C GLY A 41 18.46 -19.60 -1.61
N THR A 42 17.46 -19.83 -2.44
CA THR A 42 16.82 -18.82 -3.28
C THR A 42 15.31 -19.01 -3.25
N VAL A 43 14.57 -17.94 -3.55
CA VAL A 43 13.12 -17.99 -3.80
C VAL A 43 12.86 -17.31 -5.13
N CYS A 44 12.14 -17.97 -6.03
CA CYS A 44 11.86 -17.48 -7.37
C CYS A 44 10.37 -17.11 -7.46
N LEU A 45 10.06 -15.85 -7.75
CA LEU A 45 8.70 -15.31 -7.72
C LEU A 45 8.33 -14.70 -9.07
N GLU A 46 7.08 -14.85 -9.47
CA GLU A 46 6.50 -14.20 -10.65
C GLU A 46 5.34 -13.30 -10.21
N GLY A 47 5.43 -11.99 -10.48
CA GLY A 47 4.38 -11.02 -10.16
C GLY A 47 4.90 -9.76 -9.46
N PRO A 48 4.08 -8.70 -9.37
CA PRO A 48 4.41 -7.55 -8.53
C PRO A 48 4.10 -7.83 -7.06
N TYR A 49 4.93 -7.31 -6.17
CA TYR A 49 4.80 -7.53 -4.73
C TYR A 49 5.51 -6.46 -3.88
N LEU A 50 5.12 -6.37 -2.61
CA LEU A 50 5.92 -5.77 -1.55
C LEU A 50 6.76 -6.85 -0.88
N ILE A 51 7.94 -6.48 -0.42
CA ILE A 51 8.82 -7.36 0.33
C ILE A 51 9.35 -6.63 1.56
N ALA A 52 9.33 -7.32 2.69
CA ALA A 52 10.00 -6.93 3.92
C ALA A 52 10.85 -8.09 4.43
N GLY A 53 11.88 -7.82 5.20
CA GLY A 53 12.73 -8.87 5.77
C GLY A 53 13.31 -8.47 7.11
N LEU A 54 13.54 -9.47 7.95
CA LEU A 54 14.28 -9.33 9.21
C LEU A 54 15.79 -9.40 9.00
N SER A 55 16.23 -9.74 7.79
CA SER A 55 17.62 -9.85 7.37
C SER A 55 17.82 -9.12 6.05
N ASN A 56 19.07 -8.78 5.71
CA ASN A 56 19.38 -8.20 4.41
C ASN A 56 19.24 -9.25 3.29
N TYR A 57 18.63 -8.86 2.17
CA TYR A 57 18.44 -9.69 0.99
C TYR A 57 18.75 -8.90 -0.28
N THR A 58 18.97 -9.65 -1.36
CA THR A 58 19.14 -9.13 -2.72
C THR A 58 18.03 -9.68 -3.60
N VAL A 59 17.53 -8.86 -4.52
CA VAL A 59 16.54 -9.27 -5.53
C VAL A 59 17.13 -9.05 -6.91
N ALA A 60 17.31 -10.13 -7.65
CA ALA A 60 17.59 -10.09 -9.08
C ALA A 60 16.26 -10.13 -9.83
N ALA A 61 15.93 -9.11 -10.61
CA ALA A 61 14.65 -9.02 -11.30
C ALA A 61 14.81 -8.83 -12.81
N LYS A 62 13.91 -9.47 -13.56
CA LYS A 62 13.65 -9.20 -14.98
C LYS A 62 12.28 -8.56 -15.12
N PHE A 63 12.23 -7.44 -15.83
CA PHE A 63 10.99 -6.76 -16.17
C PHE A 63 10.66 -6.96 -17.63
N SER A 64 9.37 -7.01 -17.94
CA SER A 64 8.91 -7.14 -19.29
C SER A 64 9.15 -5.88 -20.11
N THR A 65 9.37 -6.08 -21.40
CA THR A 65 9.34 -5.03 -22.41
C THR A 65 7.96 -5.00 -23.07
N ASP A 66 7.70 -3.94 -23.83
CA ASP A 66 6.47 -3.82 -24.62
C ASP A 66 6.37 -4.89 -25.74
N GLN A 67 7.45 -5.63 -26.03
CA GLN A 67 7.56 -6.54 -27.16
C GLN A 67 7.50 -8.04 -26.78
N LYS A 68 6.80 -8.39 -25.70
CA LYS A 68 6.72 -9.78 -25.21
C LYS A 68 8.08 -10.41 -24.88
N SER A 69 9.09 -9.61 -24.51
CA SER A 69 10.39 -10.09 -24.03
C SER A 69 10.70 -9.55 -22.64
N TYR A 70 11.77 -10.05 -22.03
CA TYR A 70 12.30 -9.53 -20.77
C TYR A 70 13.55 -8.69 -21.01
N ARG A 71 13.74 -7.66 -20.17
CA ARG A 71 15.01 -6.93 -20.06
C ARG A 71 16.07 -7.80 -19.37
N ASP A 72 17.30 -7.32 -19.43
CA ASP A 72 18.40 -7.89 -18.65
C ASP A 72 18.09 -7.87 -17.15
N VAL A 73 18.74 -8.78 -16.43
CA VAL A 73 18.60 -8.91 -14.97
C VAL A 73 19.16 -7.66 -14.30
N ILE A 74 18.36 -7.03 -13.42
CA ILE A 74 18.78 -5.92 -12.57
C ILE A 74 18.83 -6.41 -11.12
N ASN A 75 19.91 -6.10 -10.42
CA ASN A 75 20.09 -6.47 -9.01
C ASN A 75 19.75 -5.30 -8.09
N TYR A 76 18.93 -5.56 -7.09
CA TYR A 76 18.50 -4.60 -6.08
C TYR A 76 18.88 -5.09 -4.67
N ASP A 77 19.36 -4.17 -3.85
CA ASP A 77 19.64 -4.40 -2.43
C ASP A 77 18.42 -3.97 -1.61
N ASN A 78 17.80 -4.92 -0.89
CA ASN A 78 16.63 -4.68 -0.03
C ASN A 78 15.54 -3.78 -0.68
N PRO A 79 15.09 -4.05 -1.92
CA PRO A 79 13.95 -3.30 -2.46
C PRO A 79 12.74 -3.51 -1.56
N PHE A 80 11.87 -2.52 -1.45
CA PHE A 80 10.60 -2.62 -0.73
C PHE A 80 9.46 -3.05 -1.66
N ILE A 81 9.54 -2.67 -2.92
CA ILE A 81 8.51 -2.92 -3.94
C ILE A 81 9.18 -3.47 -5.20
N ILE A 82 8.58 -4.49 -5.79
CA ILE A 82 8.75 -4.87 -7.20
C ILE A 82 7.42 -4.62 -7.89
N ASN A 83 7.38 -3.67 -8.81
CA ASN A 83 6.15 -3.23 -9.44
C ASN A 83 6.17 -3.44 -10.96
N LEU A 84 4.98 -3.63 -11.53
CA LEU A 84 4.72 -3.61 -12.95
C LEU A 84 3.63 -2.59 -13.24
N LYS A 85 3.94 -1.60 -14.06
CA LYS A 85 2.92 -0.75 -14.65
C LYS A 85 2.47 -1.42 -15.94
N VAL A 86 1.20 -1.79 -16.00
CA VAL A 86 0.59 -2.41 -17.17
C VAL A 86 -0.36 -1.44 -17.86
N ASN A 87 -0.42 -1.53 -19.18
CA ASN A 87 -1.56 -1.04 -19.95
C ASN A 87 -2.60 -2.15 -20.12
N PHE A 88 -3.75 -1.80 -20.70
CA PHE A 88 -4.88 -2.74 -20.79
C PHE A 88 -4.64 -3.86 -21.81
N ALA A 89 -3.97 -3.58 -22.93
CA ALA A 89 -3.55 -4.59 -23.89
C ALA A 89 -2.62 -5.66 -23.25
N GLN A 90 -1.72 -5.24 -22.35
CA GLN A 90 -0.84 -6.15 -21.60
C GLN A 90 -1.62 -7.03 -20.62
N LEU A 91 -2.66 -6.50 -19.96
CA LEU A 91 -3.53 -7.29 -19.08
C LEU A 91 -4.36 -8.34 -19.83
N GLN A 92 -4.75 -8.06 -21.08
CA GLN A 92 -5.51 -8.99 -21.91
C GLN A 92 -4.63 -10.03 -22.63
N ALA A 93 -3.30 -9.85 -22.62
CA ALA A 93 -2.42 -10.83 -23.21
C ALA A 93 -2.61 -12.18 -22.54
N GLN A 94 -2.68 -13.26 -23.34
CA GLN A 94 -2.82 -14.63 -22.85
C GLN A 94 -1.72 -15.01 -21.84
N ASP A 95 -0.56 -14.38 -22.00
CA ASP A 95 0.61 -14.48 -21.15
C ASP A 95 1.04 -13.07 -20.72
N PRO A 96 0.43 -12.50 -19.66
CA PRO A 96 0.86 -11.20 -19.15
C PRO A 96 2.28 -11.36 -18.61
N LEU A 97 3.20 -10.54 -19.11
CA LEU A 97 4.59 -10.64 -18.69
C LEU A 97 4.80 -9.94 -17.35
N ASN A 98 4.65 -10.73 -16.29
CA ASN A 98 4.91 -10.33 -14.92
C ASN A 98 6.41 -10.16 -14.65
N PRO A 99 6.81 -9.35 -13.66
CA PRO A 99 8.19 -9.34 -13.20
C PRO A 99 8.58 -10.74 -12.74
N LEU A 100 9.76 -11.20 -13.16
CA LEU A 100 10.36 -12.42 -12.68
C LEU A 100 11.46 -12.03 -11.71
N THR A 101 11.46 -12.62 -10.52
CA THR A 101 12.46 -12.27 -9.51
C THR A 101 13.07 -13.50 -8.86
N LYS A 102 14.34 -13.36 -8.50
CA LYS A 102 15.08 -14.26 -7.63
C LYS A 102 15.47 -13.49 -6.38
N VAL A 103 15.01 -13.95 -5.23
CA VAL A 103 15.32 -13.39 -3.92
C VAL A 103 16.31 -14.30 -3.22
N GLU A 104 17.38 -13.72 -2.70
CA GLU A 104 18.41 -14.46 -1.98
C GLU A 104 18.89 -13.68 -0.74
N CYS A 105 19.40 -14.40 0.25
CA CYS A 105 20.06 -13.76 1.39
C CYS A 105 21.32 -13.01 0.92
N LYS A 106 21.53 -11.80 1.45
CA LYS A 106 22.74 -11.02 1.16
C LYS A 106 23.97 -11.65 1.83
N ASP A 107 23.82 -12.05 3.09
CA ASP A 107 24.79 -12.92 3.76
C ASP A 107 24.48 -14.38 3.43
N LYS A 108 25.31 -14.99 2.58
CA LYS A 108 25.14 -16.37 2.13
C LYS A 108 25.42 -17.41 3.21
N THR A 109 25.89 -17.00 4.38
CA THR A 109 26.19 -17.90 5.52
C THR A 109 25.04 -18.02 6.51
N GLN A 110 23.98 -17.21 6.35
CA GLN A 110 22.85 -17.15 7.26
C GLN A 110 21.54 -17.44 6.54
N THR A 111 20.57 -17.96 7.29
CA THR A 111 19.18 -18.00 6.88
C THR A 111 18.60 -16.59 6.91
N CYS A 112 17.82 -16.20 5.90
CA CYS A 112 17.08 -14.94 5.92
C CYS A 112 15.57 -15.17 5.95
N LYS A 113 14.89 -14.33 6.73
CA LYS A 113 13.43 -14.35 6.85
C LYS A 113 12.85 -13.14 6.12
N ILE A 114 12.02 -13.40 5.13
CA ILE A 114 11.32 -12.39 4.33
C ILE A 114 9.82 -12.62 4.33
N GLN A 115 9.06 -11.57 4.04
CA GLN A 115 7.63 -11.59 3.89
C GLN A 115 7.26 -10.90 2.58
N ILE A 116 6.49 -11.59 1.75
CA ILE A 116 6.01 -11.14 0.45
C ILE A 116 4.53 -10.81 0.57
N VAL A 117 4.12 -9.64 0.08
CA VAL A 117 2.71 -9.26 -0.09
C VAL A 117 2.45 -9.05 -1.58
N PRO A 118 1.74 -9.96 -2.25
CA PRO A 118 1.35 -9.80 -3.65
C PRO A 118 0.58 -8.50 -3.87
N LEU A 119 0.89 -7.82 -4.97
CA LEU A 119 0.20 -6.60 -5.38
C LEU A 119 -0.59 -6.83 -6.65
N ILE A 120 -1.66 -6.05 -6.82
CA ILE A 120 -2.27 -5.82 -8.13
C ILE A 120 -1.34 -4.86 -8.87
N PRO A 121 -0.97 -5.15 -10.14
CA PRO A 121 -0.27 -4.20 -10.98
C PRO A 121 -0.98 -2.85 -11.05
N ASN A 122 -0.23 -1.75 -11.05
CA ASN A 122 -0.82 -0.45 -11.34
C ASN A 122 -1.25 -0.41 -12.81
N LEU A 123 -2.55 -0.20 -13.05
CA LEU A 123 -3.11 -0.09 -14.40
C LEU A 123 -3.31 1.37 -14.76
N GLU A 124 -2.72 1.81 -15.86
CA GLU A 124 -3.07 3.07 -16.50
C GLU A 124 -3.49 2.79 -17.94
N ALA A 125 -4.79 2.85 -18.20
CA ALA A 125 -5.37 2.67 -19.52
C ALA A 125 -5.91 4.01 -20.02
N LYS A 126 -5.31 4.53 -21.10
CA LYS A 126 -5.67 5.80 -21.72
C LYS A 126 -5.81 5.66 -23.23
N GLY A 127 -6.93 6.11 -23.77
CA GLY A 127 -7.20 6.16 -25.21
C GLY A 127 -7.97 4.95 -25.75
N PRO A 128 -7.98 4.79 -27.08
CA PRO A 128 -8.71 3.72 -27.75
C PRO A 128 -8.06 2.36 -27.49
N ASP A 129 -8.89 1.34 -27.25
CA ASP A 129 -8.51 -0.05 -27.06
C ASP A 129 -9.65 -0.98 -27.54
N THR A 130 -9.55 -2.27 -27.28
CA THR A 130 -10.61 -3.25 -27.46
C THR A 130 -10.85 -4.06 -26.20
N PHE A 131 -12.10 -4.34 -25.86
CA PHE A 131 -12.48 -5.24 -24.77
C PHE A 131 -13.32 -6.36 -25.37
N ASP A 132 -12.81 -7.60 -25.37
CA ASP A 132 -13.44 -8.74 -26.06
C ASP A 132 -13.81 -8.45 -27.52
N GLY A 133 -12.94 -7.72 -28.23
CA GLY A 133 -13.14 -7.29 -29.62
C GLY A 133 -14.07 -6.09 -29.80
N ILE A 134 -14.66 -5.56 -28.73
CA ILE A 134 -15.50 -4.35 -28.76
C ILE A 134 -14.60 -3.11 -28.65
N PRO A 135 -14.69 -2.13 -29.57
CA PRO A 135 -13.99 -0.87 -29.45
C PRO A 135 -14.26 -0.19 -28.10
N ALA A 136 -13.21 0.14 -27.37
CA ALA A 136 -13.28 0.77 -26.07
C ALA A 136 -12.51 2.10 -26.09
N ASN A 137 -12.98 3.11 -25.36
CA ASN A 137 -12.20 4.30 -25.03
C ASN A 137 -11.98 4.33 -23.52
N MET A 138 -10.73 4.13 -23.11
CA MET A 138 -10.35 3.95 -21.72
C MET A 138 -9.73 5.24 -21.18
N ASN A 139 -10.14 5.61 -19.97
CA ASN A 139 -9.48 6.60 -19.12
C ASN A 139 -9.57 6.08 -17.69
N TYR A 140 -8.85 4.99 -17.45
CA TYR A 140 -8.93 4.21 -16.23
C TYR A 140 -7.56 4.17 -15.56
N ILE A 141 -7.55 4.52 -14.27
CA ILE A 141 -6.36 4.46 -13.42
C ILE A 141 -6.70 3.58 -12.22
N SER A 142 -5.89 2.55 -12.01
CA SER A 142 -5.85 1.77 -10.78
C SER A 142 -4.55 2.03 -10.05
N SER A 143 -4.65 2.36 -8.77
CA SER A 143 -3.50 2.46 -7.90
C SER A 143 -3.71 1.74 -6.57
N SER A 144 -2.66 1.69 -5.77
CA SER A 144 -2.64 0.91 -4.54
C SER A 144 -2.13 1.75 -3.37
N VAL A 145 -2.62 1.49 -2.16
CA VAL A 145 -2.13 2.07 -0.90
C VAL A 145 -1.83 0.92 0.05
N PHE A 146 -0.67 0.94 0.68
CA PHE A 146 -0.29 -0.04 1.69
C PHE A 146 -0.15 0.62 3.05
N SER A 147 -0.77 0.04 4.08
CA SER A 147 -0.77 0.62 5.42
C SER A 147 -0.53 -0.44 6.50
N THR A 148 0.41 -0.14 7.38
CA THR A 148 0.64 -0.86 8.64
C THR A 148 0.13 -0.09 9.86
N LYS A 149 -0.52 1.08 9.67
CA LYS A 149 -1.12 1.86 10.75
C LYS A 149 -2.13 1.04 11.55
N LYS A 150 -2.05 1.15 12.88
CA LYS A 150 -2.99 0.52 13.83
C LYS A 150 -4.39 1.15 13.76
N ALA A 151 -4.46 2.45 13.49
CA ALA A 151 -5.69 3.19 13.34
C ALA A 151 -5.53 4.30 12.29
N PHE A 152 -6.54 4.46 11.43
CA PHE A 152 -6.64 5.58 10.50
C PHE A 152 -8.04 5.67 9.92
N THR A 153 -8.36 6.84 9.37
CA THR A 153 -9.50 7.01 8.47
C THR A 153 -8.98 7.58 7.17
N MET A 154 -9.40 6.98 6.05
CA MET A 154 -9.06 7.46 4.72
C MET A 154 -10.28 7.46 3.80
N GLU A 155 -10.25 8.35 2.82
CA GLU A 155 -11.25 8.43 1.76
C GLU A 155 -10.65 7.84 0.48
N LEU A 156 -11.30 6.80 -0.03
CA LEU A 156 -10.98 6.18 -1.31
C LEU A 156 -11.99 6.68 -2.34
N PRO A 157 -11.57 7.46 -3.34
CA PRO A 157 -12.48 7.82 -4.43
C PRO A 157 -12.84 6.56 -5.20
N ALA A 158 -14.13 6.30 -5.36
CA ALA A 158 -14.67 5.27 -6.24
C ALA A 158 -15.39 5.99 -7.38
N LYS A 159 -14.60 6.45 -8.36
CA LYS A 159 -15.12 7.06 -9.57
C LYS A 159 -15.03 6.05 -10.68
N LEU A 160 -16.17 5.66 -11.22
CA LEU A 160 -16.27 4.81 -12.39
C LEU A 160 -17.50 5.19 -13.19
N LYS A 161 -17.30 5.52 -14.45
CA LYS A 161 -18.37 5.71 -15.42
C LYS A 161 -18.11 4.81 -16.61
N VAL A 162 -19.06 3.93 -16.89
CA VAL A 162 -19.08 3.08 -18.08
C VAL A 162 -20.26 3.47 -18.94
N ASP A 163 -19.97 3.98 -20.13
CA ASP A 163 -20.96 4.30 -21.16
C ASP A 163 -20.86 3.23 -22.28
N ALA A 164 -21.96 2.55 -22.58
CA ALA A 164 -22.04 1.57 -23.65
C ALA A 164 -23.03 2.03 -24.74
N GLU A 165 -22.55 2.13 -25.98
CA GLU A 165 -23.39 2.37 -27.16
C GLU A 165 -23.92 1.01 -27.66
N LEU A 166 -25.24 0.82 -27.73
CA LEU A 166 -25.85 -0.46 -28.15
C LEU A 166 -26.10 -0.48 -29.66
N GLN A 167 -25.99 -1.66 -30.29
CA GLN A 167 -26.09 -1.84 -31.74
C GLN A 167 -27.39 -2.51 -32.22
N GLY A 168 -28.32 -2.79 -31.32
CA GLY A 168 -29.59 -3.48 -31.57
C GLY A 168 -29.87 -4.55 -30.50
N ASP A 169 -31.04 -5.16 -30.58
CA ASP A 169 -31.44 -6.22 -29.65
C ASP A 169 -30.51 -7.44 -29.85
N ASP A 170 -29.92 -7.92 -28.76
CA ASP A 170 -29.01 -9.09 -28.69
C ASP A 170 -27.67 -8.97 -29.44
N GLN A 171 -27.26 -7.77 -29.87
CA GLN A 171 -25.89 -7.52 -30.36
C GLN A 171 -24.99 -7.02 -29.22
N PRO A 172 -23.68 -7.34 -29.24
CA PRO A 172 -22.73 -6.74 -28.30
C PRO A 172 -22.73 -5.20 -28.46
N PRO A 173 -22.34 -4.45 -27.41
CA PRO A 173 -22.15 -3.01 -27.53
C PRO A 173 -21.27 -2.66 -28.72
N LYS A 174 -21.64 -1.59 -29.44
CA LYS A 174 -20.86 -0.99 -30.51
C LYS A 174 -19.56 -0.40 -30.02
N SER A 175 -19.62 0.26 -28.87
CA SER A 175 -18.46 0.82 -28.22
C SER A 175 -18.69 0.97 -26.74
N ILE A 176 -17.60 0.94 -25.98
CA ILE A 176 -17.59 1.16 -24.54
C ILE A 176 -16.69 2.37 -24.25
N THR A 177 -17.11 3.26 -23.36
CA THR A 177 -16.23 4.27 -22.77
C THR A 177 -16.14 3.99 -21.29
N CYS A 178 -14.93 3.79 -20.78
CA CYS A 178 -14.69 3.53 -19.37
C CYS A 178 -13.81 4.64 -18.79
N ASN A 179 -14.37 5.45 -17.92
CA ASN A 179 -13.63 6.43 -17.12
C ASN A 179 -13.59 5.93 -15.69
N GLY A 180 -12.42 5.77 -15.09
CA GLY A 180 -12.36 5.36 -13.71
C GLY A 180 -11.07 5.75 -12.99
N ASN A 181 -11.19 5.96 -11.69
CA ASN A 181 -10.07 6.08 -10.78
C ASN A 181 -10.38 5.22 -9.57
N VAL A 182 -9.58 4.17 -9.40
CA VAL A 182 -9.77 3.16 -8.37
C VAL A 182 -8.49 3.03 -7.54
N LYS A 183 -8.66 2.84 -6.23
CA LYS A 183 -7.57 2.61 -5.29
C LYS A 183 -7.78 1.34 -4.47
N ALA A 184 -6.86 0.39 -4.59
CA ALA A 184 -6.77 -0.78 -3.73
C ALA A 184 -6.10 -0.44 -2.39
N LEU A 185 -6.60 -1.00 -1.29
CA LEU A 185 -6.01 -0.83 0.05
C LEU A 185 -5.49 -2.16 0.57
N TYR A 186 -4.19 -2.22 0.82
CA TYR A 186 -3.50 -3.32 1.47
C TYR A 186 -3.23 -2.96 2.92
N MET A 187 -3.62 -3.83 3.83
CA MET A 187 -3.42 -3.63 5.26
C MET A 187 -2.65 -4.79 5.84
N MET A 188 -1.55 -4.48 6.51
CA MET A 188 -0.71 -5.44 7.23
C MET A 188 -0.40 -4.94 8.64
N GLY A 189 0.25 -5.74 9.47
CA GLY A 189 0.70 -5.38 10.82
C GLY A 189 0.57 -6.54 11.80
N ASN A 190 0.89 -6.32 13.06
CA ASN A 190 0.91 -7.37 14.10
C ASN A 190 -0.34 -7.39 14.96
N SER A 191 -1.24 -6.41 14.80
CA SER A 191 -2.41 -6.24 15.65
C SER A 191 -3.70 -6.60 14.91
N LEU A 192 -4.66 -7.18 15.63
CA LEU A 192 -6.04 -7.33 15.18
C LEU A 192 -6.65 -5.94 14.90
N LYS A 193 -7.28 -5.79 13.74
CA LYS A 193 -7.90 -4.52 13.32
C LYS A 193 -9.39 -4.73 13.07
N LYS A 194 -10.22 -3.77 13.50
CA LYS A 194 -11.60 -3.63 13.05
C LYS A 194 -11.60 -2.66 11.88
N VAL A 195 -12.16 -3.07 10.75
CA VAL A 195 -12.27 -2.18 9.60
C VAL A 195 -13.72 -1.95 9.23
N THR A 196 -14.03 -0.69 9.05
CA THR A 196 -15.37 -0.16 8.80
C THR A 196 -15.37 0.61 7.49
N TYR A 197 -16.32 0.30 6.63
CA TYR A 197 -16.50 0.91 5.33
C TYR A 197 -17.85 1.60 5.27
N THR A 198 -17.85 2.83 4.79
CA THR A 198 -19.07 3.60 4.56
C THR A 198 -19.16 3.95 3.07
N ILE A 199 -20.25 3.54 2.43
CA ILE A 199 -20.56 3.85 1.02
C ILE A 199 -22.00 4.34 0.98
N SER A 200 -22.23 5.61 0.58
CA SER A 200 -23.57 6.14 0.29
C SER A 200 -24.63 5.72 1.33
N ASP A 201 -24.38 6.09 2.59
CA ASP A 201 -25.20 5.80 3.80
C ASP A 201 -25.24 4.34 4.30
N ALA A 202 -24.67 3.38 3.57
CA ALA A 202 -24.51 2.00 4.04
C ALA A 202 -23.17 1.83 4.78
N GLN A 203 -23.21 1.23 5.97
CA GLN A 203 -22.03 0.93 6.79
C GLN A 203 -21.82 -0.58 6.93
N TYR A 204 -20.61 -1.04 6.62
CA TYR A 204 -20.18 -2.43 6.78
C TYR A 204 -18.99 -2.47 7.73
N SER A 205 -18.96 -3.39 8.69
CA SER A 205 -17.86 -3.54 9.65
C SER A 205 -17.46 -5.01 9.75
N PHE A 206 -16.16 -5.29 9.70
CA PHE A 206 -15.64 -6.62 9.93
C PHE A 206 -14.28 -6.60 10.63
N PRO A 207 -14.00 -7.60 11.48
CA PRO A 207 -12.68 -7.80 12.04
C PRO A 207 -11.74 -8.38 10.98
N ILE A 208 -10.48 -7.96 11.06
CA ILE A 208 -9.40 -8.36 10.17
C ILE A 208 -8.22 -8.79 11.04
N ILE A 209 -7.79 -10.04 10.87
CA ILE A 209 -6.56 -10.59 11.46
C ILE A 209 -5.46 -10.48 10.43
N ALA A 210 -4.38 -9.79 10.78
CA ALA A 210 -3.20 -9.77 9.95
C ALA A 210 -2.61 -11.18 9.81
N ASP A 211 -2.34 -11.60 8.57
CA ASP A 211 -1.51 -12.76 8.27
C ASP A 211 -1.94 -14.11 8.91
N SER A 212 -3.25 -14.38 8.95
CA SER A 212 -3.74 -15.66 9.48
C SER A 212 -3.91 -16.69 8.35
N ASN A 213 -3.04 -17.68 8.25
CA ASN A 213 -3.37 -18.88 7.45
C ASN A 213 -4.42 -19.77 8.14
N GLU A 214 -4.73 -19.51 9.41
CA GLU A 214 -5.46 -20.41 10.31
C GLU A 214 -6.91 -20.02 10.63
N ALA A 215 -7.43 -18.89 10.11
CA ALA A 215 -8.81 -18.48 10.36
C ALA A 215 -9.81 -19.37 9.60
N GLN A 216 -10.13 -20.54 10.14
CA GLN A 216 -11.15 -21.47 9.63
C GLN A 216 -12.60 -21.01 9.88
N ALA A 217 -12.84 -19.81 10.42
CA ALA A 217 -14.18 -19.36 10.81
C ALA A 217 -14.47 -17.86 10.57
N SER A 218 -14.58 -17.41 9.31
CA SER A 218 -15.28 -16.16 8.91
C SER A 218 -15.01 -14.82 9.66
N PRO A 219 -13.77 -14.42 10.02
CA PRO A 219 -13.32 -13.05 9.81
C PRO A 219 -12.76 -12.92 8.39
N VAL A 220 -12.99 -11.78 7.74
CA VAL A 220 -12.31 -11.46 6.48
C VAL A 220 -10.84 -11.34 6.83
N ASN A 221 -10.10 -12.38 6.50
CA ASN A 221 -8.67 -12.46 6.67
C ASN A 221 -8.02 -11.20 6.04
N ALA A 222 -6.98 -10.61 6.63
CA ALA A 222 -6.33 -9.38 6.15
C ALA A 222 -5.64 -9.50 4.78
N LYS A 223 -6.02 -10.51 4.00
CA LYS A 223 -5.38 -10.97 2.77
C LYS A 223 -5.29 -9.88 1.71
N SER A 224 -6.18 -8.90 1.79
CA SER A 224 -6.24 -7.64 1.05
C SER A 224 -7.68 -7.19 1.24
N VAL A 225 -7.97 -6.01 1.79
CA VAL A 225 -9.33 -5.51 1.58
C VAL A 225 -9.34 -4.85 0.22
N PHE A 226 -9.58 -5.72 -0.75
CA PHE A 226 -9.70 -5.35 -2.15
C PHE A 226 -10.89 -4.42 -2.31
N PHE A 227 -10.59 -3.13 -2.51
CA PHE A 227 -11.53 -2.18 -3.07
C PHE A 227 -11.11 -1.94 -4.51
N ILE A 228 -11.76 -2.63 -5.42
CA ILE A 228 -12.83 -2.07 -6.24
C ILE A 228 -13.16 -3.16 -7.27
N SER A 229 -14.45 -3.29 -7.54
CA SER A 229 -14.98 -4.10 -8.63
C SER A 229 -14.05 -4.02 -9.84
N THR A 230 -13.34 -5.11 -10.14
CA THR A 230 -12.68 -5.24 -11.43
C THR A 230 -13.69 -4.87 -12.52
N PRO A 231 -13.28 -4.33 -13.67
CA PRO A 231 -14.17 -4.13 -14.82
C PRO A 231 -15.05 -5.37 -15.08
N ILE A 232 -14.54 -6.57 -14.79
CA ILE A 232 -15.27 -7.86 -14.80
C ILE A 232 -16.41 -7.91 -13.77
N SER A 233 -16.19 -7.48 -12.54
CA SER A 233 -17.25 -7.41 -11.51
C SER A 233 -18.33 -6.39 -11.88
N ILE A 234 -17.94 -5.27 -12.51
CA ILE A 234 -18.89 -4.30 -13.10
C ILE A 234 -19.57 -4.90 -14.32
N ALA A 235 -18.88 -5.64 -15.17
CA ALA A 235 -19.45 -6.33 -16.32
C ALA A 235 -20.47 -7.37 -15.87
N ASN A 236 -20.19 -8.14 -14.81
CA ASN A 236 -21.12 -9.07 -14.19
C ASN A 236 -22.30 -8.33 -13.52
N TYR A 237 -22.06 -7.18 -12.88
CA TYR A 237 -23.14 -6.34 -12.34
C TYR A 237 -24.02 -5.77 -13.46
N MET A 238 -23.41 -5.29 -14.54
CA MET A 238 -24.05 -4.80 -15.75
C MET A 238 -24.85 -5.94 -16.37
N GLU A 239 -24.26 -7.12 -16.57
CA GLU A 239 -24.93 -8.31 -17.11
C GLU A 239 -26.14 -8.70 -16.27
N LYS A 240 -25.99 -8.71 -14.95
CA LYS A 240 -27.07 -8.99 -14.01
C LYS A 240 -28.16 -7.91 -14.01
N LYS A 241 -27.81 -6.63 -14.22
CA LYS A 241 -28.75 -5.51 -14.40
C LYS A 241 -29.34 -5.43 -15.81
N MET A 242 -28.66 -6.00 -16.80
CA MET A 242 -29.09 -6.17 -18.20
C MET A 242 -30.11 -7.31 -18.34
N ASN A 243 -30.52 -7.96 -17.24
CA ASN A 243 -31.56 -8.97 -17.25
C ASN A 243 -32.89 -8.40 -17.81
N HIS A 244 -33.36 -9.04 -18.89
CA HIS A 244 -34.54 -8.87 -19.76
C HIS A 244 -35.16 -7.48 -20.05
N THR A 245 -35.26 -6.56 -19.09
CA THR A 245 -36.01 -5.31 -19.25
C THR A 245 -35.21 -4.23 -20.00
N ALA A 246 -33.88 -4.21 -19.85
CA ALA A 246 -33.01 -3.26 -20.54
C ALA A 246 -32.87 -3.55 -22.04
N ARG A 247 -32.99 -4.82 -22.46
CA ARG A 247 -32.86 -5.25 -23.87
C ARG A 247 -33.87 -4.61 -24.82
N LYS A 248 -34.96 -4.01 -24.32
CA LYS A 248 -35.98 -3.34 -25.15
C LYS A 248 -35.73 -1.84 -25.35
N LEU A 249 -34.73 -1.27 -24.70
CA LEU A 249 -34.45 0.16 -24.76
C LEU A 249 -33.19 0.38 -25.62
N GLN A 250 -33.38 0.89 -26.84
CA GLN A 250 -32.32 1.34 -27.77
C GLN A 250 -31.55 2.57 -27.28
N LYS A 251 -31.46 2.80 -25.96
CA LYS A 251 -30.77 3.95 -25.38
C LYS A 251 -29.37 3.55 -24.95
N PRO A 252 -28.37 4.44 -25.06
CA PRO A 252 -27.06 4.21 -24.48
C PRO A 252 -27.20 3.90 -22.99
N MET A 253 -26.42 2.92 -22.53
CA MET A 253 -26.41 2.51 -21.13
C MET A 253 -25.25 3.21 -20.44
N THR A 254 -25.56 3.96 -19.39
CA THR A 254 -24.56 4.58 -18.51
C THR A 254 -24.67 3.94 -17.14
N VAL A 255 -23.57 3.37 -16.66
CA VAL A 255 -23.39 3.02 -15.24
C VAL A 255 -22.37 3.95 -14.65
N GLU A 256 -22.79 4.71 -13.65
CA GLU A 256 -21.97 5.69 -12.97
C GLU A 256 -21.95 5.39 -11.47
N ILE A 257 -20.73 5.25 -10.96
CA ILE A 257 -20.38 5.23 -9.55
C ILE A 257 -19.55 6.49 -9.34
N ASP A 258 -20.13 7.48 -8.68
CA ASP A 258 -19.41 8.65 -8.19
C ASP A 258 -19.65 8.71 -6.68
N SER A 259 -18.82 7.97 -5.95
CA SER A 259 -18.93 7.85 -4.50
C SER A 259 -17.55 7.94 -3.85
N THR A 260 -17.55 8.30 -2.58
CA THR A 260 -16.37 8.25 -1.72
C THR A 260 -16.58 7.12 -0.74
N ILE A 261 -15.66 6.15 -0.74
CA ILE A 261 -15.63 5.08 0.25
C ILE A 261 -14.79 5.58 1.42
N THR A 262 -15.41 5.80 2.58
CA THR A 262 -14.66 6.08 3.80
C THR A 262 -14.26 4.76 4.45
N VAL A 263 -12.96 4.54 4.59
CA VAL A 263 -12.39 3.40 5.31
C VAL A 263 -11.92 3.88 6.67
N THR A 264 -12.44 3.28 7.74
CA THR A 264 -11.97 3.50 9.11
C THR A 264 -11.41 2.22 9.68
N VAL A 265 -10.13 2.27 10.03
CA VAL A 265 -9.38 1.20 10.69
C VAL A 265 -9.20 1.58 12.15
N GLN A 266 -9.55 0.66 13.05
CA GLN A 266 -9.38 0.81 14.48
C GLN A 266 -8.73 -0.46 15.05
N PRO A 267 -8.03 -0.39 16.18
CA PRO A 267 -7.67 -1.57 16.94
C PRO A 267 -8.94 -2.34 17.30
N ALA A 268 -8.96 -3.64 17.07
CA ALA A 268 -10.00 -4.49 17.63
C ALA A 268 -9.59 -4.92 19.04
N ALA A 269 -10.57 -5.19 19.91
CA ALA A 269 -10.29 -5.77 21.22
C ALA A 269 -9.47 -7.04 21.03
N GLU A 270 -8.34 -7.14 21.74
CA GLU A 270 -7.44 -8.28 21.66
C GLU A 270 -8.23 -9.55 21.96
N SER A 271 -8.49 -10.36 20.93
CA SER A 271 -8.75 -11.77 21.19
C SER A 271 -7.46 -12.29 21.80
N SER A 272 -7.54 -12.95 22.94
CA SER A 272 -6.45 -13.61 23.68
C SER A 272 -5.80 -14.76 22.88
N ALA A 273 -5.56 -14.57 21.59
CA ALA A 273 -4.83 -15.48 20.76
C ALA A 273 -3.36 -15.31 21.14
N ASP A 274 -2.90 -16.19 22.03
CA ASP A 274 -1.51 -16.39 22.47
C ASP A 274 -0.60 -16.84 21.30
N GLY A 275 -0.74 -16.24 20.11
CA GLY A 275 -0.07 -16.66 18.89
C GLY A 275 1.23 -15.91 18.66
N GLU A 276 2.35 -16.50 19.06
CA GLU A 276 3.72 -16.07 18.69
C GLU A 276 3.94 -16.01 17.16
N ASP A 277 3.01 -16.53 16.34
CA ASP A 277 3.15 -16.67 14.89
C ASP A 277 2.69 -15.47 14.03
N GLN A 278 2.15 -14.40 14.62
CA GLN A 278 1.54 -13.28 13.86
C GLN A 278 2.47 -12.10 13.55
N GLU A 279 3.78 -12.21 13.79
CA GLU A 279 4.68 -11.08 13.54
C GLU A 279 4.93 -10.85 12.04
N SER A 280 4.28 -9.83 11.48
CA SER A 280 4.61 -9.19 10.21
C SER A 280 5.99 -8.54 10.28
N TYR A 281 6.77 -8.69 9.20
CA TYR A 281 8.11 -8.15 9.06
C TYR A 281 8.10 -6.69 8.54
N PHE A 282 6.94 -6.18 8.15
CA PHE A 282 6.77 -4.77 7.80
C PHE A 282 6.82 -3.88 9.03
N LYS A 283 7.46 -2.71 8.90
CA LYS A 283 7.50 -1.72 9.97
C LYS A 283 6.10 -1.25 10.34
N GLU A 284 5.81 -1.25 11.64
CA GLU A 284 4.54 -0.81 12.20
C GLU A 284 4.29 0.69 12.00
N ASN A 285 3.01 1.07 11.93
CA ASN A 285 2.57 2.48 11.88
C ASN A 285 3.12 3.29 10.69
N LYS A 286 3.20 2.66 9.53
CA LYS A 286 3.57 3.28 8.25
C LYS A 286 2.43 3.22 7.25
N GLU A 287 2.49 4.11 6.28
CA GLU A 287 1.57 4.14 5.15
C GLU A 287 2.36 4.58 3.92
N TYR A 288 2.08 3.92 2.81
CA TYR A 288 2.80 4.06 1.56
C TYR A 288 1.77 4.21 0.45
N ASP A 289 1.87 5.29 -0.30
CA ASP A 289 1.12 5.42 -1.55
C ASP A 289 1.89 4.66 -2.64
N LEU A 290 1.35 3.50 -3.03
CA LEU A 290 1.95 2.66 -4.04
C LEU A 290 1.51 3.07 -5.45
N THR A 291 1.04 4.30 -5.63
CA THR A 291 0.83 4.93 -6.94
C THR A 291 2.19 5.23 -7.60
N GLY A 292 3.06 4.23 -7.68
CA GLY A 292 4.33 4.29 -8.37
C GLY A 292 4.08 4.49 -9.85
N LYS A 293 4.66 5.57 -10.39
CA LYS A 293 4.71 5.81 -11.82
C LYS A 293 5.82 4.92 -12.39
N GLY A 294 5.45 3.75 -12.89
CA GLY A 294 6.34 2.93 -13.71
C GLY A 294 6.54 1.50 -13.23
N THR A 295 7.21 0.74 -14.09
CA THR A 295 7.69 -0.61 -13.85
C THR A 295 9.05 -0.52 -13.17
N GLY A 296 9.37 -1.41 -12.23
CA GLY A 296 10.69 -1.47 -11.60
C GLY A 296 10.65 -1.73 -10.10
N ALA A 297 11.76 -1.41 -9.41
CA ALA A 297 11.88 -1.59 -7.96
C ALA A 297 12.03 -0.25 -7.22
N GLN A 298 11.48 -0.16 -6.01
CA GLN A 298 11.61 1.00 -5.11
C GLN A 298 12.15 0.57 -3.76
N THR A 299 12.97 1.43 -3.15
CA THR A 299 13.26 1.34 -1.72
C THR A 299 12.06 1.82 -0.90
N GLU A 300 12.06 1.52 0.39
CA GLU A 300 11.00 1.96 1.31
C GLU A 300 10.89 3.50 1.35
N GLU A 301 12.01 4.20 1.31
CA GLU A 301 12.06 5.67 1.31
C GLU A 301 11.46 6.25 0.03
N GLN A 302 11.81 5.69 -1.13
CA GLN A 302 11.24 6.10 -2.42
C GLN A 302 9.73 5.89 -2.47
N ALA A 303 9.25 4.75 -1.96
CA ALA A 303 7.83 4.47 -1.85
C ALA A 303 7.10 5.44 -0.90
N ALA A 304 7.73 5.79 0.24
CA ALA A 304 7.18 6.76 1.17
C ALA A 304 7.11 8.19 0.58
N ASN A 305 8.03 8.54 -0.31
CA ASN A 305 8.08 9.84 -0.98
C ASN A 305 7.34 9.89 -2.33
N ASN A 306 6.75 8.76 -2.77
CA ASN A 306 6.09 8.61 -4.07
C ASN A 306 6.99 9.03 -5.26
N GLU A 307 8.26 8.62 -5.21
CA GLU A 307 9.22 8.89 -6.29
C GLU A 307 8.95 7.96 -7.48
N ALA A 308 8.85 8.51 -8.68
CA ALA A 308 8.61 7.75 -9.90
C ALA A 308 9.78 6.80 -10.20
N ILE A 309 9.47 5.61 -10.74
CA ILE A 309 10.46 4.67 -11.25
C ILE A 309 10.45 4.80 -12.76
N ASP A 310 11.55 5.28 -13.33
CA ASP A 310 11.71 5.28 -14.76
C ASP A 310 12.78 4.24 -15.14
N LEU A 311 12.34 3.00 -15.42
CA LEU A 311 13.21 1.98 -16.02
C LEU A 311 13.62 2.33 -17.45
N ASP A 312 12.92 3.28 -18.09
CA ASP A 312 13.23 3.78 -19.43
C ASP A 312 14.13 5.02 -19.38
N ALA A 313 14.43 5.54 -18.18
CA ALA A 313 15.51 6.50 -18.02
C ALA A 313 16.82 5.79 -18.40
N ASP A 314 17.48 6.32 -19.44
CA ASP A 314 18.73 5.81 -19.97
C ASP A 314 19.72 5.56 -18.82
N PRO A 315 20.18 4.31 -18.60
CA PRO A 315 21.13 4.00 -17.53
C PRO A 315 22.48 4.73 -17.70
N ASN A 316 22.75 5.26 -18.90
CA ASN A 316 23.91 6.11 -19.21
C ASN A 316 23.58 7.60 -19.26
N ALA A 317 22.32 8.01 -19.06
CA ALA A 317 22.05 9.40 -18.72
C ALA A 317 22.95 9.71 -17.52
N PRO A 318 23.68 10.84 -17.52
CA PRO A 318 24.41 11.25 -16.34
C PRO A 318 23.40 11.16 -15.22
N LYS A 319 23.61 10.24 -14.26
CA LYS A 319 22.87 10.27 -13.01
C LYS A 319 23.13 11.68 -12.55
N GLU A 320 22.15 12.57 -12.71
CA GLU A 320 22.13 13.76 -11.89
C GLU A 320 22.29 13.14 -10.52
N GLU A 321 23.45 13.38 -9.91
CA GLU A 321 23.62 13.21 -8.50
C GLU A 321 22.49 14.07 -7.93
N SER A 322 21.30 13.47 -7.78
CA SER A 322 20.33 13.85 -6.80
C SER A 322 21.19 13.93 -5.58
N LYS A 323 21.53 15.16 -5.18
CA LYS A 323 22.55 15.41 -4.17
C LYS A 323 22.22 14.45 -3.05
N GLN A 324 22.98 13.35 -2.97
CA GLN A 324 23.06 12.55 -1.80
C GLN A 324 23.68 13.55 -0.85
N LYS A 325 22.81 14.22 -0.08
CA LYS A 325 23.20 14.76 1.19
C LYS A 325 23.79 13.55 1.89
N GLU A 326 25.11 13.45 1.85
CA GLU A 326 25.85 12.63 2.77
C GLU A 326 25.26 12.93 4.14
N GLY A 327 24.55 11.93 4.67
CA GLY A 327 24.04 11.92 6.02
C GLY A 327 25.21 11.82 6.98
N SER A 328 25.99 12.90 7.08
CA SER A 328 26.43 13.32 8.40
C SER A 328 25.17 13.45 9.25
N GLY A 329 25.16 12.85 10.43
CA GLY A 329 24.02 12.82 11.36
C GLY A 329 23.66 14.20 11.91
N GLY A 330 23.40 15.16 11.04
CA GLY A 330 22.89 16.48 11.34
C GLY A 330 21.41 16.37 11.68
N LEU A 331 21.11 16.58 12.95
CA LEU A 331 19.77 16.84 13.48
C LEU A 331 18.96 17.65 12.47
N SER A 332 17.75 17.18 12.13
CA SER A 332 16.91 17.82 11.12
C SER A 332 16.83 19.33 11.41
N GLY A 333 16.83 20.16 10.36
CA GLY A 333 16.78 21.63 10.52
C GLY A 333 15.61 22.11 11.40
N GLY A 334 14.54 21.33 11.48
CA GLY A 334 13.43 21.55 12.41
C GLY A 334 13.79 21.30 13.88
N ALA A 335 14.57 20.27 14.18
CA ALA A 335 15.07 20.00 15.53
C ALA A 335 16.04 21.10 16.00
N ILE A 336 16.93 21.56 15.10
CA ILE A 336 17.86 22.67 15.41
C ILE A 336 17.08 23.97 15.67
N SER A 337 16.05 24.29 14.86
CA SER A 337 15.22 25.48 15.11
C SER A 337 14.46 25.40 16.43
N GLY A 338 14.00 24.21 16.83
CA GLY A 338 13.30 24.00 18.09
C GLY A 338 14.19 24.27 19.31
N ILE A 339 15.44 23.82 19.28
CA ILE A 339 16.40 24.03 20.37
C ILE A 339 16.74 25.51 20.52
N VAL A 340 16.94 26.24 19.42
CA VAL A 340 17.27 27.67 19.46
C VAL A 340 16.14 28.49 20.10
N ILE A 341 14.88 28.19 19.75
CA ILE A 341 13.72 28.90 20.32
C ILE A 341 13.59 28.61 21.82
N ALA A 342 13.79 27.37 22.25
CA ALA A 342 13.74 27.00 23.66
C ALA A 342 14.83 27.71 24.50
N VAL A 343 16.05 27.84 23.96
CA VAL A 343 17.16 28.53 24.64
C VAL A 343 16.86 30.02 24.80
N ILE A 344 16.30 30.68 23.78
CA ILE A 344 15.93 32.10 23.86
C ILE A 344 14.86 32.34 24.94
N ALA A 345 13.85 31.46 25.02
CA ALA A 345 12.79 31.57 26.03
C ALA A 345 13.36 31.45 27.47
N VAL A 346 14.30 30.53 27.70
CA VAL A 346 14.94 30.36 29.02
C VAL A 346 15.76 31.59 29.39
N ILE A 347 16.53 32.17 28.45
CA ILE A 347 17.31 33.39 28.71
C ILE A 347 16.40 34.55 29.13
N VAL A 348 15.27 34.73 28.43
CA VAL A 348 14.28 35.78 28.78
C VAL A 348 13.72 35.58 30.20
N ILE A 349 13.40 34.35 30.59
CA ILE A 349 12.92 34.04 31.95
C ILE A 349 14.00 34.37 33.00
N ILE A 350 15.27 34.02 32.75
CA ILE A 350 16.36 34.33 33.68
C ILE A 350 16.55 35.84 33.82
N VAL A 351 16.50 36.61 32.73
CA VAL A 351 16.60 38.08 32.77
C VAL A 351 15.45 38.67 33.59
N ILE A 352 14.22 38.18 33.40
CA ILE A 352 13.05 38.62 34.20
C ILE A 352 13.24 38.27 35.68
N LEU A 353 13.72 37.07 36.01
CA LEU A 353 13.95 36.66 37.40
C LEU A 353 15.04 37.51 38.06
N VAL A 354 16.18 37.72 37.39
CA VAL A 354 17.26 38.58 37.89
C VAL A 354 16.76 40.00 38.06
N TRP A 355 16.01 40.53 37.10
CA TRP A 355 15.37 41.85 37.22
C TRP A 355 14.43 41.90 38.41
N CYS A 356 13.56 40.90 38.60
CA CYS A 356 12.66 40.82 39.74
C CYS A 356 13.42 40.74 41.08
N PHE A 357 14.53 40.01 41.17
CA PHE A 357 15.34 39.91 42.38
C PHE A 357 16.11 41.20 42.68
N VAL A 358 16.70 41.83 41.67
CA VAL A 358 17.44 43.10 41.82
C VAL A 358 16.49 44.26 42.11
N CYS A 359 15.33 44.32 41.45
CA CYS A 359 14.33 45.36 41.69
C CYS A 359 13.49 45.13 42.96
N ARG A 360 13.34 43.89 43.46
CA ARG A 360 12.74 43.64 44.80
C ARG A 360 13.67 44.00 45.95
N GLY A 361 14.97 44.18 45.71
CA GLY A 361 15.95 44.51 46.75
C GLY A 361 15.78 45.86 47.44
N ASN A 362 15.01 46.80 46.86
CA ASN A 362 14.93 48.18 47.35
C ASN A 362 13.55 48.62 47.88
N GLY A 363 12.60 47.71 48.09
CA GLY A 363 11.23 48.12 48.39
C GLY A 363 10.39 47.18 49.25
N ALA A 364 10.84 46.82 50.46
CA ALA A 364 9.92 46.34 51.50
C ALA A 364 10.52 46.35 52.92
N LYS A 365 10.61 47.53 53.54
CA LYS A 365 10.43 47.62 55.01
C LYS A 365 8.91 47.52 55.29
N GLY A 366 8.36 46.33 55.11
CA GLY A 366 6.94 46.02 55.31
C GLY A 366 6.76 45.18 56.57
N LYS A 367 6.16 45.79 57.59
CA LYS A 367 5.77 45.24 58.89
C LYS A 367 5.00 43.91 58.72
N VAL A 368 5.59 42.81 59.17
CA VAL A 368 4.92 41.49 59.25
C VAL A 368 3.96 41.54 60.44
N THR A 369 2.66 41.67 60.15
CA THR A 369 1.60 41.48 61.16
C THR A 369 1.13 40.03 61.06
N PHE A 370 1.44 39.26 62.10
CA PHE A 370 0.96 37.89 62.29
C PHE A 370 -0.54 37.96 62.62
N SER A 371 -1.38 37.42 61.75
CA SER A 371 -2.79 37.14 62.07
C SER A 371 -3.03 35.67 61.81
N GLY A 372 -3.02 34.91 62.91
CA GLY A 372 -3.47 33.53 62.90
C GLY A 372 -4.99 33.48 62.72
N LYS A 373 -5.44 32.53 61.90
CA LYS A 373 -6.75 31.91 62.05
C LYS A 373 -6.59 30.41 61.84
N ASN A 374 -6.97 29.69 62.88
CA ASN A 374 -7.29 28.26 62.93
C ASN A 374 -8.50 27.93 62.06
N GLU A 375 -8.77 26.62 61.98
CA GLU A 375 -9.99 25.92 61.50
C GLU A 375 -9.98 25.68 59.97
N ASP A 376 -10.34 24.52 59.43
CA ASP A 376 -10.99 23.34 59.99
C ASP A 376 -10.76 22.12 59.08
N SER A 377 -11.01 20.97 59.67
CA SER A 377 -11.13 19.60 59.18
C SER A 377 -11.94 19.39 57.89
N GLY A 378 -11.60 18.32 57.15
CA GLY A 378 -12.35 17.88 55.97
C GLY A 378 -11.83 16.59 55.35
N SER A 379 -11.91 15.50 56.10
CA SER A 379 -11.74 14.12 55.61
C SER A 379 -12.90 13.73 54.69
N GLY A 380 -12.60 13.25 53.48
CA GLY A 380 -13.57 12.66 52.57
C GLY A 380 -12.95 11.52 51.77
N VAL A 381 -12.99 10.32 52.34
CA VAL A 381 -12.80 9.04 51.65
C VAL A 381 -14.14 8.65 51.05
N ASN A 382 -14.18 8.35 49.74
CA ASN A 382 -15.30 7.63 49.14
C ASN A 382 -14.78 6.31 48.57
N VAL A 383 -15.55 5.27 48.88
CA VAL A 383 -15.50 3.90 48.36
C VAL A 383 -16.04 3.86 46.95
#